data_AF-A0A960IGE8-F1
#
_entry.id   AF-A0A960IGE8-F1
#
_cell.length_a   1.000
_cell.length_b   1.000
_cell.length_c   1.000
_cell.angle_alpha   90.00
_cell.angle_beta   90.00
_cell.angle_gamma   90.00
#
_symmetry.space_group_name_H-M   'P 1'
#
loop_
_entity.id
_entity.type
_entity.pdbx_description
1 polymer ?
#
loop_
_entity_poly.entity_id
_entity_poly.type
_entity_poly.pdbx_seq_one_letter_code
_entity_poly.pdbx_strand_id
1 'polypeptide(L)'
;DVDGDGRLDVLSGDLSLRDRTKAWRRLPQGAHVPHPGITERRTAALQVDLPPRTAVWLDGERLPGTARALSMRVEPDALTVVV
;
A
#
# COMPACT_ATOMS: atom_id res chain seq x y z
N ASP A 1 -1.26 -9.85 2.52
CA ASP A 1 -0.30 -10.65 3.27
C ASP A 1 -1.01 -11.89 3.79
N VAL A 2 -0.86 -13.01 3.10
CA VAL A 2 -1.40 -14.33 3.53
C VAL A 2 -0.23 -15.28 3.83
N ASP A 3 0.98 -14.82 3.59
CA ASP A 3 2.27 -15.50 3.60
C ASP A 3 2.97 -15.41 4.96
N GLY A 4 2.61 -14.44 5.81
CA GLY A 4 3.11 -14.35 7.19
C GLY A 4 4.62 -14.09 7.29
N ASP A 5 5.24 -13.52 6.26
CA ASP A 5 6.70 -13.34 6.18
C ASP A 5 7.23 -12.14 6.99
N GLY A 6 6.35 -11.44 7.70
CA GLY A 6 6.67 -10.28 8.53
C GLY A 6 6.94 -9.01 7.72
N ARG A 7 6.47 -8.92 6.47
CA ARG A 7 6.73 -7.77 5.59
C ARG A 7 5.46 -7.16 5.01
N LEU A 8 5.50 -5.85 4.82
CA LEU A 8 4.52 -5.09 4.07
C LEU A 8 4.93 -5.05 2.60
N ASP A 9 3.99 -5.32 1.71
CA ASP A 9 4.08 -4.96 0.30
C ASP A 9 3.69 -3.49 0.12
N VAL A 10 4.67 -2.63 -0.13
CA VAL A 10 4.47 -1.19 -0.31
C VAL A 10 4.54 -0.87 -1.80
N LEU A 11 3.42 -0.43 -2.35
CA LEU A 11 3.35 0.12 -3.70
C LEU A 11 3.12 1.63 -3.62
N SER A 12 4.04 2.39 -4.22
CA SER A 12 3.87 3.84 -4.37
C SER A 12 3.98 4.22 -5.84
N GLY A 13 3.16 5.16 -6.29
CA GLY A 13 3.26 5.64 -7.66
C GLY A 13 2.82 7.08 -7.84
N ASP A 14 3.61 7.82 -8.60
CA ASP A 14 3.24 9.15 -9.09
C ASP A 14 2.84 9.01 -10.56
N LEU A 15 1.53 8.91 -10.78
CA LEU A 15 0.95 8.63 -12.07
C LEU A 15 0.03 9.77 -12.47
N SER A 16 0.13 10.16 -13.74
CA SER A 16 -0.89 10.99 -14.38
C SER A 16 -2.27 10.32 -14.28
N LEU A 17 -3.36 11.10 -14.34
CA LEU A 17 -4.73 10.54 -14.29
C LEU A 17 -4.97 9.44 -15.36
N ARG A 18 -4.35 9.61 -16.53
CA ARG A 18 -4.44 8.65 -17.63
C ARG A 18 -3.68 7.35 -17.32
N ASP A 19 -2.53 7.45 -16.67
CA ASP A 19 -1.73 6.27 -16.29
C ASP A 19 -2.27 5.57 -15.05
N ARG A 20 -2.91 6.29 -14.11
CA ARG A 20 -3.70 5.69 -13.02
C ARG A 20 -4.78 4.75 -13.55
N THR A 21 -5.52 5.19 -14.58
CA THR A 21 -6.58 4.37 -15.20
C THR A 21 -6.00 3.13 -15.88
N LYS A 22 -4.86 3.25 -16.56
CA LYS A 22 -4.17 2.11 -17.18
C LYS A 22 -3.68 1.11 -16.12
N ALA A 23 -3.06 1.61 -15.04
CA ALA A 23 -2.59 0.78 -13.93
C ALA A 23 -3.75 0.04 -13.27
N TRP A 24 -4.85 0.74 -12.97
CA TRP A 24 -6.07 0.15 -12.39
C TRP A 24 -6.64 -0.98 -13.23
N ARG A 25 -6.69 -0.83 -14.56
CA ARG A 25 -7.20 -1.86 -15.47
C ARG A 25 -6.32 -3.13 -15.52
N ARG A 26 -5.06 -3.03 -15.09
CA ARG A 26 -4.10 -4.15 -15.07
C ARG A 26 -4.04 -4.86 -13.72
N LEU A 27 -4.50 -4.22 -12.63
CA LEU A 27 -4.57 -4.83 -11.30
C LEU A 27 -5.30 -6.19 -11.27
N PRO A 28 -6.44 -6.38 -11.97
CA PRO A 28 -7.14 -7.67 -11.97
C PRO A 28 -6.37 -8.81 -12.65
N GLN A 29 -5.37 -8.49 -13.47
CA GLN A 29 -4.65 -9.47 -14.28
C GLN A 29 -3.47 -10.10 -13.55
N GLY A 30 -3.21 -9.71 -12.30
CA GLY A 30 -2.15 -10.30 -11.46
C GLY A 30 -0.71 -10.06 -11.96
N ALA A 31 -0.54 -9.41 -13.12
CA ALA A 31 0.74 -8.90 -13.57
C ALA A 31 1.10 -7.71 -12.67
N HIS A 32 1.89 -7.99 -11.63
CA HIS A 32 2.68 -7.05 -10.82
C HIS A 32 3.04 -5.87 -11.70
N VAL A 33 2.32 -4.77 -11.56
CA VAL A 33 2.19 -3.76 -12.63
C VAL A 33 3.55 -3.10 -12.80
N PRO A 34 4.37 -3.46 -13.81
CA PRO A 34 5.66 -2.84 -14.00
C PRO A 34 5.34 -1.56 -14.78
N HIS A 35 4.95 -0.53 -14.04
CA HIS A 35 4.84 0.81 -14.58
C HIS A 35 6.08 1.57 -14.13
N PRO A 36 6.78 2.31 -15.01
CA PRO A 36 7.96 3.07 -14.62
C PRO A 36 7.69 4.15 -13.56
N GLY A 37 6.41 4.44 -13.30
CA GLY A 37 5.94 5.35 -12.25
C GLY A 37 5.37 4.66 -11.02
N ILE A 38 5.52 3.34 -10.89
CA ILE A 38 5.16 2.57 -9.68
C ILE A 38 6.43 1.91 -9.17
N THR A 39 6.75 2.16 -7.91
CA THR A 39 7.81 1.48 -7.17
C THR A 39 7.19 0.51 -6.17
N GLU A 40 7.75 -0.69 -6.11
CA GLU A 40 7.36 -1.73 -5.16
C GLU A 40 8.52 -1.97 -4.18
N ARG A 41 8.20 -2.12 -2.90
CA ARG A 41 9.17 -2.42 -1.85
C ARG A 41 8.54 -3.32 -0.80
N ARG A 42 9.25 -4.38 -0.41
CA ARG A 42 8.91 -5.17 0.79
C ARG A 42 9.65 -4.65 2.01
N THR A 43 8.96 -4.41 3.13
CA THR A 43 9.58 -3.85 4.36
C THR A 43 8.84 -4.24 5.63
N ALA A 44 9.54 -4.44 6.74
CA ALA A 44 8.90 -4.69 8.03
C ALA A 44 8.27 -3.42 8.64
N ALA A 45 8.76 -2.23 8.24
CA ALA A 45 8.22 -0.95 8.68
C ALA A 45 8.30 0.13 7.60
N LEU A 46 7.38 1.08 7.66
CA LEU A 46 7.27 2.22 6.76
C LEU A 46 6.98 3.46 7.58
N GLN A 47 7.75 4.54 7.35
CA GLN A 47 7.38 5.88 7.79
C GLN A 47 7.51 6.81 6.59
N VAL A 48 6.43 7.54 6.29
CA VAL A 48 6.37 8.46 5.15
C VAL A 48 5.68 9.75 5.54
N ASP A 49 6.23 10.86 5.06
CA ASP A 49 5.53 12.13 5.04
C ASP A 49 4.59 12.18 3.84
N LEU A 50 3.39 12.70 4.08
CA LEU A 50 2.32 12.79 3.09
C LEU A 50 2.09 14.24 2.69
N PRO A 51 1.69 14.50 1.44
CA PRO A 51 1.20 15.80 1.04
C PRO A 51 0.07 16.28 1.97
N PRO A 52 -0.12 17.60 2.11
CA PRO A 52 -1.19 18.14 2.93
C PRO A 52 -2.56 17.59 2.50
N ARG A 53 -3.42 17.32 3.49
CA ARG A 53 -4.82 16.88 3.28
C ARG A 53 -4.95 15.51 2.60
N THR A 54 -3.96 14.63 2.77
CA THR A 54 -4.03 13.26 2.23
C THR A 54 -5.06 12.45 3.00
N ALA A 55 -6.06 11.92 2.29
CA ALA A 55 -7.02 10.97 2.85
C ALA A 55 -6.38 9.58 2.97
N VAL A 56 -6.74 8.84 4.01
CA VAL A 56 -6.19 7.52 4.31
C VAL A 56 -7.32 6.51 4.40
N TRP A 57 -7.09 5.33 3.82
CA TRP A 57 -7.98 4.18 3.91
C TRP A 57 -7.23 3.05 4.60
N LEU A 58 -7.87 2.38 5.55
CA LEU A 58 -7.37 1.21 6.25
C LEU A 58 -8.39 0.10 6.09
N ASP A 59 -7.96 -1.05 5.55
CA ASP A 59 -8.82 -2.21 5.30
C ASP A 59 -10.13 -1.92 4.54
N GLY A 60 -10.06 -0.95 3.63
CA GLY A 60 -11.21 -0.49 2.83
C GLY A 60 -12.04 0.61 3.50
N GLU A 61 -11.83 0.87 4.79
CA GLU A 61 -12.52 1.94 5.51
C GLU A 61 -11.77 3.27 5.42
N ARG A 62 -12.51 4.34 5.16
CA ARG A 62 -11.93 5.69 5.14
C ARG A 62 -11.77 6.22 6.56
N LEU A 63 -10.54 6.50 6.97
CA LEU A 63 -10.28 7.13 8.27
C LEU A 63 -10.82 8.57 8.29
N PRO A 64 -11.36 9.04 9.43
CA PRO A 64 -11.84 10.41 9.55
C PRO A 64 -10.68 11.43 9.46
N GLY A 65 -10.91 12.50 8.71
CA GLY A 65 -9.94 13.59 8.55
C GLY A 65 -8.89 13.34 7.46
N THR A 66 -7.70 13.91 7.66
CA THR A 66 -6.58 13.81 6.72
C THR A 66 -5.26 13.70 7.48
N ALA A 67 -4.29 12.99 6.92
CA ALA A 67 -2.97 12.79 7.49
C ALA A 67 -1.90 13.64 6.78
N ARG A 68 -0.79 13.85 7.49
CA ARG A 68 0.47 14.42 6.97
C ARG A 68 1.66 13.50 7.14
N ALA A 69 1.50 12.43 7.91
CA ALA A 69 2.48 11.39 8.09
C ALA A 69 1.75 10.07 8.30
N LEU A 70 2.36 8.99 7.84
CA LEU A 70 1.91 7.62 8.07
C LEU A 70 3.09 6.81 8.58
N SER A 71 2.86 6.06 9.66
CA SER A 71 3.80 5.09 10.20
C SER A 71 3.12 3.73 10.31
N MET A 72 3.76 2.70 9.82
CA MET A 72 3.26 1.33 9.81
C MET A 72 4.40 0.37 10.17
N ARG A 73 4.08 -0.66 10.94
CA ARG A 73 5.00 -1.74 11.33
C ARG A 73 4.23 -3.05 11.32
N VAL A 74 4.86 -4.09 10.78
CA VAL A 74 4.37 -5.46 10.95
C VAL A 74 4.81 -5.95 12.33
N GLU A 75 3.84 -6.42 13.10
CA GLU A 75 4.11 -7.22 14.28
C GLU A 75 4.10 -8.70 13.84
N PRO A 76 5.27 -9.35 13.70
CA PRO A 76 5.32 -10.75 13.27
C PRO A 76 4.68 -11.64 14.34
N ASP A 77 4.03 -12.72 13.89
CA ASP A 77 3.37 -13.70 14.76
C ASP A 77 2.32 -13.10 15.73
N ALA A 78 1.73 -11.95 15.38
CA ALA A 78 0.78 -11.25 16.24
C ALA A 78 -0.54 -12.01 16.47
N LEU A 79 -0.87 -12.97 15.60
CA LEU A 79 -2.09 -13.78 15.70
C LEU A 79 -1.82 -15.21 15.22
N THR A 80 -2.26 -16.20 16.00
CA THR A 80 -2.34 -17.60 15.54
C THR A 80 -3.70 -17.83 14.88
N VAL A 81 -3.69 -18.16 13.59
CA VAL A 81 -4.89 -18.50 12.82
C VAL A 81 -4.89 -20.00 12.54
N VAL A 82 -6.00 -20.69 12.87
CA VAL A 82 -6.21 -22.10 12.50
C VAL A 82 -6.88 -22.14 11.13
N VAL A 83 -6.26 -22.83 10.18
CA VAL A 83 -6.72 -22.99 8.78
C VAL A 83 -7.34 -24.35 8.53
#